data_AF-A0A919FKM9-F1
#
_entry.id   AF-A0A919FKM9-F1
#
_cell.length_a   1.000
_cell.length_b   1.000
_cell.length_c   1.000
_cell.angle_alpha   90.00
_cell.angle_beta   90.00
_cell.angle_gamma   90.00
#
_symmetry.space_group_name_H-M   'P 1'
#
loop_
_entity.id
_entity.type
_entity.pdbx_description
1 polymer ?
#
loop_
_entity_poly.entity_id
_entity_poly.type
_entity_poly.pdbx_seq_one_letter_code
_entity_poly.pdbx_strand_id
1 'polypeptide(L)' 'MIANADRWAQLTNALDEALVPLAVGDVDALRHLAKLEQPVLDALTRWIGTANRGPGGWPPRPAGGHPA' A
#
# COMPACT_ATOMS: atom_id res chain seq x y z
N MET A 1 -3.19 1.69 -24.74
CA MET A 1 -3.78 0.74 -23.75
C MET A 1 -2.77 0.20 -22.75
N ILE A 2 -1.46 0.24 -23.04
CA ILE A 2 -0.38 -0.32 -22.20
C ILE A 2 -0.21 0.45 -20.87
N ALA A 3 -0.49 1.75 -20.84
CA ALA A 3 -0.30 2.61 -19.67
C ALA A 3 -1.00 2.14 -18.37
N ASN A 4 -2.19 1.55 -18.47
CA ASN A 4 -2.94 1.14 -17.26
C ASN A 4 -2.42 -0.17 -16.66
N ALA A 5 -1.81 -1.04 -17.49
CA ALA A 5 -1.20 -2.27 -17.02
C ALA A 5 0.11 -1.98 -16.27
N ASP A 6 0.94 -1.07 -16.80
CA ASP A 6 2.14 -0.58 -16.12
C ASP A 6 1.81 0.10 -14.79
N ARG A 7 0.76 0.94 -14.74
CA ARG A 7 0.31 1.60 -13.51
C ARG A 7 -0.23 0.62 -12.47
N TRP A 8 -0.88 -0.43 -12.92
CA TRP A 8 -1.32 -1.50 -12.03
C TRP A 8 -0.11 -2.22 -11.42
N ALA A 9 0.87 -2.61 -12.24
CA ALA A 9 2.12 -3.22 -11.77
C ALA A 9 2.90 -2.33 -10.79
N GLN A 10 2.91 -1.02 -11.02
CA GLN A 10 3.53 -0.04 -10.11
C GLN A 10 2.86 -0.05 -8.73
N LEU A 11 1.53 -0.06 -8.67
CA LEU A 11 0.79 -0.10 -7.41
C LEU A 11 0.97 -1.43 -6.67
N THR A 12 0.92 -2.56 -7.37
CA THR A 12 1.14 -3.87 -6.73
C THR A 12 2.55 -4.01 -6.18
N ASN A 13 3.58 -3.55 -6.92
CA ASN A 13 4.95 -3.53 -6.41
C ASN A 13 5.09 -2.63 -5.17
N ALA A 14 4.45 -1.45 -5.17
CA ALA A 14 4.49 -0.56 -4.02
C ALA A 14 3.88 -1.17 -2.76
N LEU A 15 2.80 -1.95 -2.91
CA LEU A 15 2.13 -2.66 -1.81
C LEU A 15 2.96 -3.84 -1.33
N ASP A 16 3.58 -4.60 -2.25
CA ASP A 16 4.49 -5.69 -1.94
C ASP A 16 5.71 -5.21 -1.16
N GLU A 17 6.39 -4.14 -1.63
CA GLU A 17 7.51 -3.51 -0.92
C GLU A 17 7.14 -2.96 0.45
N ALA A 18 5.87 -2.58 0.61
CA ALA A 18 5.30 -2.09 1.87
C ALA A 18 4.79 -3.21 2.77
N LEU A 19 4.92 -4.48 2.36
CA LEU A 19 4.40 -5.66 3.06
C LEU A 19 2.89 -5.58 3.35
N VAL A 20 2.14 -4.90 2.49
CA VAL A 20 0.68 -4.77 2.61
C VAL A 20 0.04 -6.00 1.98
N PRO A 21 -0.65 -6.85 2.76
CA PRO A 21 -1.33 -8.02 2.21
C PRO A 21 -2.49 -7.58 1.30
N LEU A 22 -2.52 -8.12 0.09
CA LEU A 22 -3.61 -7.91 -0.87
C LEU A 22 -4.72 -8.93 -0.63
N ALA A 23 -5.95 -8.45 -0.42
CA ALA A 23 -7.14 -9.27 -0.48
C ALA A 23 -7.70 -9.32 -1.91
N VAL A 24 -8.42 -10.40 -2.25
CA VAL A 24 -9.06 -10.56 -3.57
C VAL A 24 -10.01 -9.40 -3.89
N GLY A 25 -10.64 -8.79 -2.88
CA GLY A 25 -11.50 -7.61 -3.04
C GLY A 25 -10.75 -6.33 -3.44
N ASP A 26 -9.45 -6.25 -3.20
CA ASP A 26 -8.65 -5.06 -3.48
C ASP A 26 -8.29 -4.95 -4.96
N VAL A 27 -8.42 -6.03 -5.73
CA VAL A 27 -8.09 -6.06 -7.17
C VAL A 27 -8.94 -5.06 -7.96
N ASP A 28 -10.24 -4.97 -7.67
CA ASP A 28 -11.12 -3.99 -8.30
C ASP A 28 -10.77 -2.56 -7.87
N ALA A 29 -10.42 -2.34 -6.60
CA ALA A 29 -9.97 -1.04 -6.12
C ALA A 29 -8.68 -0.60 -6.84
N LEU A 30 -7.69 -1.48 -6.96
CA LEU A 30 -6.44 -1.23 -7.70
C LEU A 30 -6.69 -0.92 -9.17
N ARG A 31 -7.65 -1.61 -9.79
CA ARG A 31 -8.06 -1.33 -11.18
C ARG A 31 -8.67 0.05 -11.35
N HIS A 32 -9.36 0.57 -10.33
CA HIS A 32 -9.86 1.94 -10.33
C HIS A 32 -8.74 2.95 -10.09
N LEU A 33 -7.83 2.67 -9.16
CA LEU A 33 -6.68 3.53 -8.86
C LEU A 33 -5.73 3.68 -10.06
N ALA A 34 -5.52 2.61 -10.84
CA ALA A 34 -4.70 2.66 -12.06
C ALA A 34 -5.25 3.60 -13.16
N LYS A 35 -6.51 4.02 -13.07
CA LYS A 35 -7.13 4.98 -14.00
C LYS A 35 -6.93 6.44 -13.59
N LEU A 36 -6.42 6.69 -12.38
CA LEU A 36 -6.14 8.05 -11.90
C LEU A 36 -5.03 8.70 -12.74
N GLU A 37 -4.93 10.03 -12.62
CA GLU A 37 -3.85 10.77 -13.26
C GLU A 37 -2.49 10.36 -12.67
N GLN A 38 -1.45 10.37 -13.51
CA GLN A 38 -0.09 10.01 -13.11
C GLN A 38 0.40 10.70 -11.81
N PRO A 39 0.24 12.03 -11.62
CA PRO A 39 0.68 12.67 -10.38
C PRO A 39 -0.01 12.13 -9.12
N VAL A 40 -1.25 11.65 -9.24
CA VAL A 40 -2.01 11.07 -8.12
C VAL A 40 -1.47 9.67 -7.79
N LEU A 41 -1.16 8.86 -8.82
CA LEU A 41 -0.54 7.55 -8.68
C LEU A 41 0.84 7.62 -8.02
N ASP A 42 1.66 8.61 -8.41
CA ASP A 42 2.99 8.81 -7.82
C ASP A 42 2.88 9.21 -6.34
N ALA A 43 1.94 10.09 -6.00
CA ALA A 43 1.66 10.47 -4.62
C ALA A 43 1.18 9.28 -3.77
N LEU A 44 0.26 8.46 -4.30
CA LEU A 44 -0.24 7.24 -3.65
C LEU A 44 0.88 6.24 -3.39
N THR A 45 1.73 5.97 -4.39
CA THR A 45 2.86 5.05 -4.29
C THR A 45 3.83 5.49 -3.20
N ARG A 46 4.18 6.79 -3.18
CA ARG A 46 5.02 7.38 -2.12
C ARG A 46 4.38 7.26 -0.75
N TRP A 47 3.07 7.48 -0.65
CA TRP A 47 2.34 7.40 0.60
C TRP A 47 2.29 5.97 1.15
N ILE A 48 1.99 4.98 0.30
CA ILE A 48 2.01 3.55 0.65
C ILE A 48 3.37 3.17 1.24
N GLY A 49 4.46 3.53 0.57
CA GLY A 49 5.81 3.26 1.08
C GLY A 49 6.10 3.98 2.41
N THR A 50 5.71 5.24 2.55
CA THR A 50 6.01 6.05 3.75
C THR A 50 5.18 5.60 4.97
N ALA A 51 3.89 5.37 4.77
CA ALA A 51 2.95 5.01 5.83
C ALA A 51 3.25 3.64 6.43
N ASN A 52 3.71 2.69 5.60
CA ASN A 52 3.97 1.32 6.02
C ASN A 52 5.43 1.06 6.41
N ARG A 53 6.41 1.86 5.93
CA ARG A 53 7.79 1.72 6.41
C ARG A 53 8.03 2.32 7.79
N GLY A 54 7.30 3.38 8.17
CA GLY A 54 7.43 4.04 9.47
C GLY A 54 8.83 4.62 9.78
N PRO A 55 8.96 5.64 10.64
CA PRO A 55 10.27 6.09 11.15
C PRO A 55 10.89 5.17 12.22
N GLY A 56 10.41 3.94 12.38
CA GLY A 56 10.94 3.00 13.36
C GLY A 56 10.06 1.77 13.46
N GLY A 57 10.67 0.59 13.58
CA GLY A 57 9.98 -0.64 13.94
C GLY A 57 9.13 -0.39 15.17
N TRP A 58 7.81 -0.42 15.00
CA TRP A 58 6.91 -0.39 16.13
C TRP A 58 7.08 -1.75 16.84
N PRO A 59 7.52 -1.80 18.11
CA PRO A 59 7.62 -3.07 18.80
C PRO A 59 6.23 -3.70 18.91
N PRO A 60 6.11 -5.05 18.90
CA PRO A 60 4.83 -5.69 19.15
C PRO A 60 4.28 -5.18 20.48
N ARG A 61 3.04 -4.68 20.44
CA ARG A 61 2.31 -4.21 21.61
C ARG A 61 2.37 -5.33 22.66
N PRO A 62 2.91 -5.13 23.88
CA PRO A 62 2.91 -6.19 24.88
C PRO A 62 1.45 -6.54 25.18
N ALA A 63 1.12 -7.81 24.99
CA ALA A 63 -0.19 -8.34 25.31
C ALA A 63 -0.44 -8.17 26.82
N GLY A 64 -1.46 -7.38 27.16
CA GLY A 64 -2.17 -7.45 28.45
C GLY A 64 -1.32 -7.25 29.71
N GLY A 65 -1.04 -5.99 30.07
CA GLY A 65 -0.86 -5.64 31.47
C GLY A 65 -2.24 -5.35 32.09
N HIS A 66 -2.87 -6.36 32.67
CA HIS A 66 -4.06 -6.16 33.51
C HIS A 66 -3.60 -5.51 34.83
N PRO A 67 -4.11 -4.34 35.23
CA PRO A 67 -3.83 -3.82 36.56
C PRO A 67 -4.51 -4.70 37.62
N ALA A 68 -3.82 -4.79 38.77
CA ALA A 68 -4.02 -5.67 39.91
C ALA A 68 -5.43 -5.73 40.49
#